data_AF-A0A662G3G0-F1
#
_entry.id   AF-A0A662G3G0-F1
#
_cell.length_a   1.000
_cell.length_b   1.000
_cell.length_c   1.000
_cell.angle_alpha   90.00
_cell.angle_beta   90.00
_cell.angle_gamma   90.00
#
_symmetry.space_group_name_H-M   'P 1'
#
loop_
_entity.id
_entity.type
_entity.pdbx_description
1 polymer ?
#
loop_
_entity_poly.entity_id
_entity_poly.type
_entity_poly.pdbx_seq_one_letter_code
_entity_poly.pdbx_strand_id
1 'polypeptide(L)'
;IKHIPRDSDKLKLYERLLMDTYYLNEVTYGLTRNGDIVVHAETHKDALTPENFEVEFYSVVYGIKYFIDKIMPEFMEYEEKTYLQYIH
;
A
#
# COMPACT_ATOMS: atom_id res chain seq x y z
N ILE A 1 -1.90 0.35 -14.58
CA ILE A 1 -1.40 0.06 -13.21
C ILE A 1 -1.24 -1.45 -13.15
N LYS A 2 0.01 -1.96 -13.04
CA LYS A 2 0.26 -3.40 -13.03
C LYS A 2 -0.28 -3.97 -11.71
N HIS A 3 -1.15 -4.97 -11.82
CA HIS A 3 -1.73 -5.68 -10.68
C HIS A 3 -0.63 -6.21 -9.76
N ILE A 4 -0.93 -6.32 -8.46
CA ILE A 4 -0.11 -7.08 -7.50
C ILE A 4 0.28 -8.41 -8.16
N PRO A 5 1.59 -8.75 -8.22
CA PRO A 5 2.05 -9.97 -8.89
C PRO A 5 1.24 -11.19 -8.44
N ARG A 6 0.79 -11.99 -9.41
CA ARG A 6 -0.12 -13.13 -9.16
C ARG A 6 0.47 -14.13 -8.17
N ASP A 7 1.80 -14.19 -8.12
CA ASP A 7 2.61 -15.12 -7.33
C ASP A 7 3.15 -14.49 -6.03
N SER A 8 2.76 -13.25 -5.71
CA SER A 8 3.10 -12.66 -4.41
C SER A 8 2.37 -13.39 -3.28
N ASP A 9 3.06 -13.58 -2.16
CA ASP A 9 2.46 -14.11 -0.93
C ASP A 9 1.48 -13.07 -0.36
N LYS A 10 0.22 -13.14 -0.84
CA LYS A 10 -0.84 -12.19 -0.49
C LYS A 10 -1.09 -12.11 1.02
N LEU A 11 -0.94 -13.23 1.73
CA LEU A 11 -1.12 -13.26 3.17
C LEU A 11 -0.09 -12.36 3.86
N LYS A 12 1.19 -12.50 3.50
CA LYS A 12 2.25 -11.63 4.02
C LYS A 12 2.10 -10.18 3.60
N LEU A 13 1.66 -9.92 2.36
CA LEU A 13 1.39 -8.56 1.89
C LEU A 13 0.28 -7.91 2.72
N TYR A 14 -0.82 -8.61 2.96
CA TYR A 14 -1.93 -8.07 3.74
C TYR A 14 -1.58 -7.93 5.23
N GLU A 15 -0.82 -8.85 5.80
CA GLU A 15 -0.27 -8.71 7.15
C GLU A 15 0.61 -7.46 7.26
N ARG A 16 1.51 -7.24 6.29
CA ARG A 16 2.37 -6.05 6.28
C ARG A 16 1.58 -4.75 6.16
N LEU A 17 0.59 -4.70 5.26
CA LEU A 17 -0.28 -3.53 5.10
C LEU A 17 -1.12 -3.24 6.35
N LEU A 18 -1.59 -4.29 7.04
CA LEU A 18 -2.32 -4.17 8.31
C LEU A 18 -1.41 -3.60 9.41
N MET A 19 -0.17 -4.09 9.50
CA MET A 19 0.81 -3.57 10.45
C MET A 19 1.15 -2.11 10.16
N ASP A 20 1.42 -1.76 8.90
CA ASP A 20 1.75 -0.38 8.53
C ASP A 20 0.55 0.55 8.76
N THR A 21 -0.69 0.09 8.57
CA THR A 21 -1.89 0.88 8.93
C THR A 21 -1.95 1.23 10.42
N TYR A 22 -1.38 0.39 11.30
CA TYR A 22 -1.35 0.64 12.74
C TYR A 22 -0.13 1.48 13.16
N TYR A 23 1.04 1.26 12.55
CA TYR A 23 2.30 1.85 13.00
C TYR A 23 2.75 3.07 12.19
N LEU A 24 2.28 3.24 10.96
CA LEU A 24 2.60 4.39 10.13
C LEU A 24 1.53 5.47 10.34
N ASN A 25 1.89 6.51 11.10
CA ASN A 25 0.97 7.62 11.36
C ASN A 25 0.42 8.20 10.05
N GLU A 26 -0.88 8.51 10.07
CA GLU A 26 -1.62 9.19 8.99
C GLU A 26 -1.68 8.43 7.65
N VAL A 27 -1.25 7.17 7.62
CA VAL A 27 -1.38 6.30 6.44
C VAL A 27 -2.26 5.12 6.77
N THR A 28 -3.41 5.05 6.12
CA THR A 28 -4.29 3.87 6.18
C THR A 28 -4.28 3.13 4.86
N TYR A 29 -3.96 1.84 4.89
CA TYR A 29 -4.13 0.97 3.74
C TYR A 29 -5.47 0.25 3.80
N GLY A 30 -6.10 0.08 2.64
CA GLY A 30 -7.34 -0.66 2.48
C GLY A 30 -7.33 -1.54 1.24
N LEU A 31 -8.37 -2.37 1.12
CA LEU A 31 -8.62 -3.20 -0.06
C LEU A 31 -10.00 -2.88 -0.64
N THR A 32 -10.06 -2.66 -1.95
CA THR A 32 -11.34 -2.59 -2.67
C THR A 32 -11.96 -3.99 -2.76
N ARG A 33 -13.24 -4.07 -3.12
CA ARG A 33 -13.92 -5.35 -3.41
C ARG A 33 -13.23 -6.17 -4.51
N ASN A 34 -12.48 -5.50 -5.39
CA ASN A 34 -11.76 -6.14 -6.49
C ASN A 34 -10.33 -6.55 -6.10
N GLY A 35 -9.92 -6.28 -4.86
CA GLY A 35 -8.58 -6.60 -4.35
C GLY A 35 -7.52 -5.57 -4.69
N ASP A 36 -7.90 -4.36 -5.11
CA ASP A 36 -6.94 -3.27 -5.29
C ASP A 36 -6.53 -2.68 -3.94
N ILE A 37 -5.23 -2.45 -3.74
CA ILE A 37 -4.73 -1.75 -2.56
C ILE A 37 -4.97 -0.26 -2.76
N VAL A 38 -5.53 0.37 -1.73
CA VAL A 38 -5.76 1.82 -1.69
C VAL A 38 -5.09 2.42 -0.46
N VAL A 39 -4.64 3.66 -0.60
CA VAL A 39 -4.28 4.52 0.53
C VAL A 39 -5.44 5.47 0.75
N HIS A 40 -5.81 5.64 2.01
CA HIS A 40 -7.00 6.36 2.40
C HIS A 40 -6.71 7.31 3.57
N ALA A 41 -7.36 8.46 3.54
CA ALA A 41 -7.34 9.48 4.58
C ALA A 41 -8.77 10.01 4.75
N GLU A 42 -9.17 10.29 5.98
CA GLU A 42 -10.53 10.60 6.37
C GLU A 42 -10.51 11.83 7.28
N THR A 43 -11.32 12.83 6.98
CA THR A 43 -11.41 14.05 7.81
C THR A 43 -12.85 14.35 8.16
N HIS A 44 -13.06 14.89 9.36
CA HIS A 44 -14.39 15.29 9.79
C HIS A 44 -14.87 16.50 8.99
N LYS A 45 -16.13 16.48 8.53
CA LYS A 45 -16.69 17.55 7.69
C LYS A 45 -16.54 18.96 8.30
N ASP A 46 -16.66 19.07 9.61
CA ASP A 46 -16.59 20.36 10.32
C ASP A 46 -15.15 20.85 10.51
N ALA A 47 -14.17 19.98 10.24
CA ALA A 47 -12.74 20.30 10.22
C ALA A 47 -12.19 20.46 8.79
N LEU A 48 -13.05 20.42 7.76
CA LEU A 48 -12.63 20.53 6.36
C LEU A 48 -12.27 21.98 6.00
N THR A 49 -11.03 22.37 6.29
CA THR A 49 -10.41 23.59 5.77
C THR A 49 -9.48 23.25 4.60
N PRO A 50 -9.12 24.20 3.73
CA PRO A 50 -8.13 23.98 2.68
C PRO A 50 -6.81 23.42 3.20
N GLU A 51 -6.35 23.90 4.36
CA GLU A 51 -5.10 23.46 4.99
C GLU A 51 -5.20 22.02 5.48
N ASN A 52 -6.29 21.66 6.16
CA ASN A 52 -6.51 20.29 6.60
C ASN A 52 -6.67 19.35 5.40
N PHE A 53 -7.35 19.77 4.34
CA PHE A 53 -7.44 19.00 3.10
C PHE A 53 -6.05 18.75 2.49
N GLU A 54 -5.19 19.77 2.45
CA GLU A 54 -3.84 19.66 1.91
C GLU A 54 -3.00 18.67 2.72
N VAL A 55 -3.10 18.71 4.05
CA VAL A 55 -2.44 17.73 4.93
C VAL A 55 -2.91 16.30 4.61
N GLU A 56 -4.21 16.03 4.63
CA GLU A 56 -4.76 14.69 4.35
C GLU A 56 -4.40 14.20 2.94
N PHE A 57 -4.40 15.10 1.95
CA PHE A 57 -3.98 14.79 0.59
C PHE A 57 -2.50 14.37 0.52
N TYR A 58 -1.61 15.10 1.20
CA TYR A 58 -0.20 14.76 1.24
C TYR A 58 0.06 13.45 2.00
N SER A 59 -0.73 13.11 3.01
CA SER A 59 -0.65 11.82 3.69
C SER A 59 -0.99 10.66 2.75
N VAL A 60 -1.98 10.82 1.86
CA VAL A 60 -2.26 9.83 0.79
C VAL A 60 -1.08 9.70 -0.18
N VAL A 61 -0.52 10.81 -0.67
CA VAL A 61 0.64 10.81 -1.58
C VAL A 61 1.84 10.12 -0.93
N TYR A 62 2.09 10.43 0.35
CA TYR A 62 3.14 9.80 1.14
C TYR A 62 2.93 8.29 1.27
N GLY A 63 1.72 7.83 1.59
CA GLY A 63 1.42 6.40 1.68
C GLY A 63 1.66 5.67 0.35
N ILE A 64 1.28 6.26 -0.79
CA ILE A 64 1.54 5.69 -2.12
C ILE A 64 3.06 5.57 -2.36
N LYS A 65 3.81 6.64 -2.05
CA LYS A 65 5.27 6.64 -2.20
C LYS A 65 5.92 5.60 -1.30
N TYR A 66 5.50 5.50 -0.04
CA TYR A 66 6.00 4.50 0.90
C TYR A 66 5.72 3.09 0.40
N PHE A 67 4.52 2.81 -0.10
CA PHE A 67 4.19 1.53 -0.70
C PHE A 67 5.14 1.17 -1.84
N ILE A 68 5.37 2.08 -2.79
CA ILE A 68 6.26 1.85 -3.94
C ILE A 68 7.71 1.66 -3.51
N ASP A 69 8.20 2.48 -2.58
CA ASP A 69 9.62 2.53 -2.24
C ASP A 69 10.04 1.49 -1.19
N LYS A 70 9.10 1.03 -0.35
CA LYS A 70 9.38 0.20 0.84
C LYS A 70 8.66 -1.13 0.85
N ILE A 71 7.37 -1.15 0.54
CA ILE A 71 6.56 -2.37 0.63
C ILE A 71 6.71 -3.20 -0.64
N MET A 72 6.42 -2.62 -1.80
CA MET A 72 6.38 -3.30 -3.10
C MET A 72 7.67 -4.09 -3.43
N PRO A 73 8.89 -3.59 -3.16
CA PRO A 73 10.12 -4.34 -3.43
C PRO A 73 10.21 -5.68 -2.67
N GLU A 74 9.69 -5.75 -1.44
CA GLU A 74 9.68 -6.97 -0.61
C GLU A 74 8.89 -8.12 -1.26
N PHE A 75 7.95 -7.78 -2.15
CA PHE A 75 7.05 -8.74 -2.81
C PHE A 75 7.34 -8.90 -4.31
N MET A 76 8.20 -8.04 -4.88
CA MET A 76 8.69 -8.16 -6.25
C MET A 76 9.90 -9.09 -6.37
N GLU A 77 10.77 -9.17 -5.35
CA GLU A 77 11.92 -10.10 -5.36
C GLU A 77 11.54 -11.59 -5.43
N TYR A 78 10.28 -11.93 -5.11
CA TYR A 78 9.79 -13.30 -5.26
C TYR A 78 9.72 -13.72 -6.73
N GLU A 79 9.30 -12.85 -7.67
CA GLU A 79 9.16 -13.21 -9.09
C GLU A 79 10.50 -13.67 -9.71
N GLU A 80 11.61 -12.95 -9.47
CA GLU A 80 12.93 -13.32 -10.01
C GLU A 80 13.43 -14.67 -9.49
N LYS A 81 13.29 -14.94 -8.19
CA LYS A 81 13.79 -16.19 -7.58
C LYS A 81 12.97 -17.41 -8.00
N THR A 82 11.64 -17.30 -8.08
CA THR A 82 10.82 -18.40 -8.61
C THR A 82 11.07 -18.62 -10.09
N TYR A 83 11.20 -17.57 -10.91
CA TYR A 83 11.49 -17.73 -12.34
C TYR A 83 12.78 -18.51 -12.57
N LEU A 84 13.85 -18.20 -11.83
CA LEU A 84 15.13 -18.92 -11.92
C LEU A 84 15.06 -20.39 -11.47
N GLN A 85 14.13 -20.76 -10.58
CA GLN A 85 13.95 -22.15 -10.15
C GLN A 85 13.27 -23.06 -11.18
N TYR A 86 12.50 -22.51 -12.13
CA TYR A 86 11.79 -23.29 -13.16
C TYR A 86 12.57 -23.47 -14.47
N ILE A 87 13.79 -22.91 -14.57
CA ILE A 87 14.68 -23.02 -15.74
C ILE A 87 15.91 -23.92 -15.48
N HIS A 88 15.85 -24.76 -14.44
CA HIS A 88 16.80 -25.85 -14.15
C HIS A 88 16.06 -27.17 -14.03
#